data_AF-A0A413Q494-F1
#
_entry.id   AF-A0A413Q494-F1
#
_cell.length_a   1.000
_cell.length_b   1.000
_cell.length_c   1.000
_cell.angle_alpha   90.00
_cell.angle_beta   90.00
_cell.angle_gamma   90.00
#
_symmetry.space_group_name_H-M   'P 1'
#
loop_
_entity.id
_entity.type
_entity.pdbx_description
1 polymer ?
#
loop_
_entity_poly.entity_id
_entity_poly.type
_entity_poly.pdbx_seq_one_letter_code
_entity_poly.pdbx_strand_id
1 'polypeptide(L)'
;MLIIQGAWFDVYEKSICHCGKCGKEFDVKWDVDYVSSYERSMGEEYEYEGEDTFDCPNCDNEIQGKLSIYEYPVGCFNYEQITDVEDSFDTKQSYFKEPRVAFFDL
;
A
#
# COMPACT_ATOMS: atom_id res chain seq x y z
N MET A 1 2.47 -33.94 -1.04
CA MET A 1 2.33 -32.90 0.01
C MET A 1 2.95 -31.65 -0.56
N LEU A 2 2.14 -30.81 -1.22
CA LEU A 2 2.59 -29.52 -1.74
C LEU A 2 2.35 -28.51 -0.62
N ILE A 3 3.41 -28.08 0.04
CA ILE A 3 3.36 -26.84 0.81
C ILE A 3 4.01 -25.81 -0.10
N ILE A 4 3.18 -25.00 -0.74
CA ILE A 4 3.60 -23.76 -1.37
C ILE A 4 3.90 -22.84 -0.17
N GLN A 5 5.14 -22.84 0.32
CA GLN A 5 5.54 -21.86 1.33
C GLN A 5 5.73 -20.54 0.59
N GLY A 6 4.65 -19.75 0.54
CA GLY A 6 4.70 -18.34 0.22
C GLY A 6 5.78 -17.69 1.08
N ALA A 7 6.54 -16.80 0.45
CA ALA A 7 7.65 -16.13 1.10
C ALA A 7 7.13 -15.32 2.29
N TRP A 8 7.73 -15.54 3.45
CA TRP A 8 7.48 -14.78 4.68
C TRP A 8 8.23 -13.45 4.60
N PHE A 9 7.89 -12.61 3.61
CA PHE A 9 8.33 -11.22 3.61
C PHE A 9 7.22 -10.41 4.25
N ASP A 10 7.45 -9.92 5.46
CA ASP A 10 6.59 -8.89 6.03
C ASP A 10 6.96 -7.58 5.32
N VAL A 11 6.11 -7.15 4.38
CA VAL A 11 6.16 -5.75 3.94
C VAL A 11 5.60 -4.93 5.11
N TYR A 12 6.32 -3.88 5.50
CA TYR A 12 5.79 -2.90 6.46
C TYR A 12 5.57 -1.58 5.75
N GLU A 13 4.32 -1.19 5.68
CA GLU A 13 3.82 -0.11 4.87
C GLU A 13 2.87 0.75 5.71
N LYS A 14 3.28 2.00 5.91
CA LYS A 14 2.49 2.99 6.61
C LYS A 14 2.47 4.30 5.86
N SER A 15 1.27 4.83 5.69
CA SER A 15 1.03 6.15 5.10
C SER A 15 0.42 7.09 6.13
N ILE A 16 0.47 8.37 5.84
CA ILE A 16 -0.37 9.38 6.50
C ILE A 16 -1.54 9.67 5.57
N CYS A 17 -2.76 9.40 6.02
CA CYS A 17 -3.97 9.79 5.32
C CYS A 17 -4.34 11.24 5.69
N HIS A 18 -4.65 12.06 4.69
CA HIS A 18 -5.26 13.37 4.84
C HIS A 18 -6.75 13.28 4.49
N CYS A 19 -7.62 13.61 5.44
CA CYS A 19 -9.05 13.66 5.21
C CYS A 19 -9.46 14.96 4.50
N GLY A 20 -9.99 14.85 3.28
CA GLY A 20 -10.48 16.00 2.51
C GLY A 20 -11.68 16.72 3.12
N LYS A 21 -12.45 16.07 3.99
CA LYS A 21 -13.63 16.66 4.66
C LYS A 21 -13.27 17.59 5.82
N CYS A 22 -12.35 17.17 6.69
CA CYS A 22 -12.05 17.91 7.93
C CYS A 22 -10.58 18.34 8.07
N GLY A 23 -9.71 17.95 7.12
CA GLY A 23 -8.29 18.26 7.12
C GLY A 23 -7.45 17.49 8.14
N LYS A 24 -8.03 16.53 8.88
CA LYS A 24 -7.31 15.71 9.85
C LYS A 24 -6.31 14.81 9.12
N GLU A 25 -5.08 14.80 9.61
CA GLU A 25 -4.07 13.79 9.25
C GLU A 25 -4.02 12.67 10.30
N PHE A 26 -3.86 11.43 9.85
CA PHE A 26 -3.76 10.25 10.71
C PHE A 26 -2.97 9.12 10.04
N ASP A 27 -2.30 8.29 10.85
CA ASP A 27 -1.56 7.13 10.37
C ASP A 27 -2.50 6.03 9.91
N VAL A 28 -2.18 5.43 8.76
CA VAL A 28 -2.85 4.23 8.24
C VAL A 28 -1.80 3.15 7.98
N LYS A 29 -2.19 1.90 8.20
CA LYS A 29 -1.40 0.72 7.83
C LYS A 29 -2.18 0.03 6.73
N TRP A 30 -1.52 -0.29 5.62
CA TRP A 30 -2.17 -1.07 4.58
C TRP A 30 -2.11 -2.56 4.95
N ASP A 31 -2.86 -3.35 4.20
CA ASP A 31 -2.75 -4.80 4.15
C ASP A 31 -2.41 -5.13 2.69
N VAL A 32 -1.13 -5.36 2.41
CA VAL A 32 -0.65 -5.66 1.06
C VAL A 32 -0.32 -7.14 0.90
N ASP A 33 -0.70 -7.69 -0.25
CA ASP A 33 -0.43 -9.07 -0.62
C ASP A 33 0.43 -9.14 -1.88
N TYR A 34 1.22 -10.21 -2.01
CA TYR A 34 1.88 -10.52 -3.28
C TYR A 34 0.85 -10.81 -4.37
N VAL A 35 0.94 -10.12 -5.51
CA VAL A 35 -0.01 -10.26 -6.62
C VAL A 35 0.64 -10.87 -7.86
N SER A 36 1.85 -10.43 -8.22
CA SER A 36 2.46 -10.84 -9.48
C SER A 36 3.98 -10.80 -9.48
N SER A 37 4.58 -11.47 -10.47
CA SER A 37 6.01 -11.40 -10.77
C SER A 37 6.24 -11.26 -12.28
N TYR A 38 7.24 -10.48 -12.66
CA TYR A 38 7.61 -10.27 -14.05
C TYR A 38 9.14 -10.35 -14.26
N GLU A 39 9.59 -11.21 -15.18
CA GLU A 39 11.03 -11.38 -15.46
C GLU A 39 11.60 -10.17 -16.21
N ARG A 40 12.69 -9.60 -15.68
CA ARG A 40 13.41 -8.46 -16.24
C ARG A 40 14.93 -8.75 -16.28
N SER A 41 15.74 -7.78 -16.69
CA SER A 41 17.19 -8.00 -16.92
C SER A 41 18.02 -8.35 -15.69
N MET A 42 17.55 -8.05 -14.47
CA MET A 42 18.22 -8.34 -13.19
C MET A 42 17.49 -9.42 -12.39
N GLY A 43 16.60 -10.19 -13.02
CA GLY A 43 15.73 -11.20 -12.39
C GLY A 43 14.27 -10.78 -12.34
N GLU A 44 13.51 -11.43 -11.47
CA GLU A 44 12.09 -11.14 -11.27
C GLU A 44 11.89 -9.77 -10.59
N GLU A 45 10.89 -9.04 -11.06
CA GLU A 45 10.26 -7.93 -10.34
C GLU A 45 9.03 -8.49 -9.63
N TYR A 46 8.88 -8.21 -8.34
CA TYR A 46 7.71 -8.60 -7.56
C TYR A 46 6.79 -7.40 -7.35
N GLU A 47 5.49 -7.66 -7.46
CA GLU A 47 4.43 -6.68 -7.25
C GLU A 47 3.56 -7.12 -6.07
N TYR A 48 3.35 -6.17 -5.15
CA TYR A 48 2.46 -6.29 -4.02
C TYR A 48 1.36 -5.24 -4.15
N GLU A 49 0.12 -5.60 -3.84
CA GLU A 49 -1.00 -4.66 -3.85
C GLU A 49 -1.83 -4.78 -2.58
N GLY A 50 -2.34 -3.65 -2.10
CA GLY A 50 -3.34 -3.58 -1.04
C GLY A 50 -4.42 -2.57 -1.41
N GLU A 51 -5.68 -2.94 -1.19
CA GLU A 51 -6.84 -2.07 -1.37
C GLU A 51 -7.63 -2.05 -0.06
N ASP A 52 -7.76 -0.86 0.55
CA ASP A 52 -8.33 -0.75 1.89
C ASP A 52 -9.12 0.56 2.05
N THR A 53 -9.98 0.58 3.07
CA THR A 53 -10.83 1.71 3.45
C THR A 53 -10.54 2.13 4.89
N PHE A 54 -10.28 3.42 5.08
CA PHE A 54 -9.90 3.98 6.38
C PHE A 54 -10.92 5.02 6.85
N ASP A 55 -11.39 4.86 8.08
CA ASP A 55 -12.27 5.83 8.73
C ASP A 55 -11.47 7.01 9.29
N CYS A 56 -11.86 8.23 8.91
CA CYS A 56 -11.31 9.42 9.54
C CYS A 56 -11.75 9.49 11.01
N PRO A 57 -10.81 9.47 11.98
CA PRO A 57 -11.12 9.40 13.42
C PRO A 57 -11.76 10.68 13.99
N ASN A 58 -11.98 11.70 13.16
CA ASN A 58 -12.54 12.98 13.57
C ASN A 58 -13.92 13.27 12.98
N CYS A 59 -14.27 12.69 11.83
CA CYS A 59 -15.50 13.07 11.13
C CYS A 59 -16.19 11.92 10.38
N ASP A 60 -15.71 10.69 10.61
CA ASP A 60 -16.26 9.44 10.07
C ASP A 60 -16.36 9.45 8.53
N ASN A 61 -15.46 10.18 7.89
CA ASN A 61 -15.27 10.14 6.44
C ASN A 61 -14.51 8.86 6.12
N GLU A 62 -15.12 7.95 5.36
CA GLU A 62 -14.47 6.75 4.86
C GLU A 62 -13.61 7.15 3.65
N ILE A 63 -12.35 6.72 3.62
CA ILE A 63 -11.39 7.06 2.58
C ILE A 63 -10.78 5.76 2.06
N GLN A 64 -11.07 5.43 0.82
CA GLN A 64 -10.52 4.26 0.14
C GLN A 64 -9.26 4.64 -0.64
N GLY A 65 -8.36 3.68 -0.82
CA GLY A 65 -7.31 3.78 -1.81
C GLY A 65 -6.76 2.41 -2.20
N LYS A 66 -5.94 2.41 -3.24
CA LYS A 66 -5.14 1.26 -3.65
C LYS A 66 -3.66 1.62 -3.59
N LEU A 67 -2.85 0.75 -2.98
CA LEU A 67 -1.40 0.84 -2.92
C LEU A 67 -0.78 -0.30 -3.73
N SER A 68 0.12 0.02 -4.65
CA SER A 68 0.97 -0.95 -5.35
C SER A 68 2.44 -0.70 -5.00
N ILE A 69 3.20 -1.75 -4.71
CA ILE A 69 4.62 -1.71 -4.33
C ILE A 69 5.39 -2.68 -5.24
N TYR A 70 6.55 -2.24 -5.72
CA TYR A 70 7.39 -3.02 -6.62
C TYR A 70 8.79 -3.25 -6.03
N GLU A 71 9.25 -4.49 -6.07
CA GLU A 71 10.61 -4.89 -5.76
C GLU A 71 11.37 -5.22 -7.04
N TYR A 72 12.52 -4.60 -7.28
CA TYR A 72 13.37 -4.96 -8.40
C TYR A 72 14.80 -4.43 -8.27
N PRO A 73 15.83 -5.29 -8.22
CA PRO A 73 15.74 -6.75 -8.18
C PRO A 73 15.08 -7.25 -6.87
N VAL A 74 14.69 -8.52 -6.81
CA VAL A 74 14.10 -9.14 -5.60
C VAL A 74 14.87 -8.76 -4.33
N GLY A 75 14.16 -8.32 -3.29
CA GLY A 75 14.73 -7.83 -2.03
C GLY A 75 15.13 -6.34 -2.03
N CYS A 76 14.96 -5.62 -3.14
CA CYS A 76 15.24 -4.19 -3.23
C CYS A 76 13.98 -3.42 -3.60
N PHE A 77 13.65 -2.41 -2.79
CA PHE A 77 12.63 -1.42 -3.16
C PHE A 77 12.93 -0.78 -4.51
N ASN A 78 11.93 -0.77 -5.40
CA ASN A 78 12.00 -0.06 -6.67
C ASN A 78 11.16 1.22 -6.62
N TYR A 79 9.83 1.08 -6.54
CA TYR A 79 8.90 2.20 -6.40
C TYR A 79 7.55 1.75 -5.85
N GLU A 80 6.73 2.72 -5.47
CA GLU A 80 5.37 2.58 -5.00
C GLU A 80 4.41 3.52 -5.74
N GLN A 81 3.12 3.20 -5.70
CA GLN A 81 2.08 4.04 -6.26
C GLN A 81 0.80 3.94 -5.44
N ILE A 82 0.16 5.08 -5.18
CA ILE A 82 -1.20 5.14 -4.64
C ILE A 82 -2.16 5.59 -5.72
N THR A 83 -3.22 4.82 -5.95
CA THR A 83 -4.27 5.10 -6.94
C THR A 83 -5.66 4.97 -6.32
N ASP A 84 -6.69 5.26 -7.12
CA ASP A 84 -8.09 4.98 -6.79
C ASP A 84 -8.55 5.58 -5.45
N VAL A 85 -8.06 6.80 -5.14
CA VAL A 85 -8.41 7.48 -3.89
C VAL A 85 -9.79 8.09 -3.99
N GLU A 86 -10.70 7.58 -3.18
CA GLU A 86 -12.08 8.04 -3.07
C GLU A 86 -12.46 8.27 -1.61
N ASP A 87 -13.44 9.15 -1.36
CA ASP A 87 -13.99 9.34 -0.03
C ASP A 87 -15.51 9.41 -0.04
N SER A 88 -16.14 8.94 1.04
CA SER A 88 -17.61 8.80 1.11
C SER A 88 -18.38 10.12 1.08
N PHE A 89 -17.69 11.26 1.27
CA PHE A 89 -18.25 12.60 1.16
C PHE A 89 -17.95 13.27 -0.19
N ASP A 90 -17.33 12.55 -1.13
CA ASP A 90 -16.98 12.99 -2.48
C ASP A 90 -16.23 14.32 -2.51
N THR A 91 -15.35 14.57 -1.53
CA THR A 91 -14.66 15.86 -1.41
C THR A 91 -13.61 16.09 -2.49
N LYS A 92 -13.10 15.00 -3.09
CA LYS A 92 -11.96 14.95 -4.02
C LYS A 92 -10.70 15.63 -3.49
N GLN A 93 -10.57 15.73 -2.17
CA GLN A 93 -9.47 16.39 -1.48
C GLN A 93 -8.74 15.44 -0.52
N SER A 94 -9.23 14.22 -0.35
CA SER A 94 -8.54 13.19 0.43
C SER A 94 -7.35 12.66 -0.36
N TYR A 95 -6.24 12.41 0.33
CA TYR A 95 -5.05 11.81 -0.26
C TYR A 95 -4.22 11.09 0.79
N PHE A 96 -3.35 10.21 0.33
CA PHE A 96 -2.37 9.52 1.18
C PHE A 96 -0.98 10.03 0.84
N LYS A 97 -0.15 10.25 1.86
CA LYS A 97 1.29 10.48 1.68
C LYS A 97 1.97 9.15 1.35
N GLU A 98 3.05 9.24 0.57
CA GLU A 98 3.89 8.09 0.19
C GLU A 98 4.22 7.22 1.42
N PRO A 99 4.00 5.90 1.34
CA PRO A 99 4.24 5.00 2.45
C PRO A 99 5.72 4.89 2.76
N ARG A 100 6.04 4.63 4.02
CA ARG A 100 7.35 4.08 4.38
C ARG A 100 7.29 2.59 4.16
N VAL A 101 8.04 2.11 3.17
CA VAL A 101 8.14 0.68 2.82
C VAL A 101 9.46 0.11 3.35
N ALA A 102 9.39 -1.04 3.99
CA ALA A 102 10.56 -1.84 4.36
C ALA A 102 10.31 -3.31 4.03
N PHE A 103 11.33 -3.95 3.46
CA PHE A 103 11.37 -5.39 3.20
C PHE A 103 12.26 -6.03 4.26
N PHE A 104 11.70 -6.99 4.99
CA PHE A 104 12.45 -7.73 6.01
C PHE A 104 12.82 -9.11 5.47
N ASP A 105 14.10 -9.30 5.20
CA ASP A 105 14.70 -10.63 5.03
C ASP A 105 14.87 -11.24 6.43
N LEU A 106 13.91 -12.05 6.91
CA LEU A 106 14.04 -12.77 8.19
C LEU A 106 14.95 -14.01 8.09
#